data_AF-A0A3N5R4X9-F1
#
_entry.id   AF-A0A3N5R4X9-F1
#
_cell.length_a   1.000
_cell.length_b   1.000
_cell.length_c   1.000
_cell.angle_alpha   90.00
_cell.angle_beta   90.00
_cell.angle_gamma   90.00
#
_symmetry.space_group_name_H-M   'P 1'
#
loop_
_entity.id
_entity.type
_entity.pdbx_description
1 polymer ?
#
loop_
_entity_poly.entity_id
_entity_poly.type
_entity_poly.pdbx_seq_one_letter_code
_entity_poly.pdbx_strand_id
1 'polypeptide(L)'
;MNHSIFLAALLVFLVLHPGNAFSQTDPCPFAVPKPVDANRIPELTREFKRLRNIPGHFQGGDWNTEVDSWMGLKHRVMSDLGFYAEHNRISVGELRELMGEPDRILYIGGPPWDPITSWSAAHFSLIYEWRGDHDYLVFDCRTGMVTSSHWFYAGDK
;
A
#
# COMPACT_ATOMS: atom_id res chain seq x y z
N MET A 1 60.69 6.93 43.66
CA MET A 1 61.51 5.71 43.42
C MET A 1 60.72 4.50 43.90
N ASN A 2 60.92 3.35 43.22
CA ASN A 2 60.31 2.01 43.38
C ASN A 2 59.12 1.78 42.41
N HIS A 3 59.35 1.22 41.21
CA HIS A 3 59.55 -0.21 40.84
C HIS A 3 58.27 -1.05 41.08
N SER A 4 57.45 -1.32 40.05
CA SER A 4 57.56 -2.38 39.01
C SER A 4 57.05 -3.78 39.46
N ILE A 5 56.26 -4.39 38.56
CA ILE A 5 56.10 -5.83 38.22
C ILE A 5 54.75 -6.52 38.55
N PHE A 6 53.98 -6.72 37.47
CA PHE A 6 53.16 -7.87 36.99
C PHE A 6 52.40 -8.80 37.97
N LEU A 7 51.09 -9.01 37.72
CA LEU A 7 50.58 -10.26 37.12
C LEU A 7 49.11 -10.17 36.66
N ALA A 8 48.80 -11.03 35.69
CA ALA A 8 47.61 -11.16 34.85
C ALA A 8 46.25 -11.37 35.54
N ALA A 9 45.18 -10.88 34.90
CA ALA A 9 43.96 -11.67 34.68
C ALA A 9 43.25 -11.17 33.41
N LEU A 10 43.39 -11.97 32.36
CA LEU A 10 42.68 -11.94 31.10
C LEU A 10 41.19 -12.22 31.35
N LEU A 11 40.29 -11.31 30.96
CA LEU A 11 38.88 -11.63 30.82
C LEU A 11 38.35 -11.00 29.53
N VAL A 12 38.50 -11.79 28.47
CA VAL A 12 37.87 -11.64 27.17
C VAL A 12 36.38 -11.92 27.38
N PHE A 13 35.54 -10.88 27.35
CA PHE A 13 34.12 -11.05 27.05
C PHE A 13 33.87 -10.60 25.61
N LEU A 14 34.20 -11.51 24.70
CA LEU A 14 33.77 -11.50 23.32
C LEU A 14 32.30 -11.94 23.34
N VAL A 15 31.38 -10.99 23.52
CA VAL A 15 29.95 -11.26 23.35
C VAL A 15 29.69 -11.32 21.85
N LEU A 16 29.95 -12.50 21.31
CA LEU A 16 29.39 -12.98 20.05
C LEU A 16 27.88 -13.03 20.21
N HIS A 17 27.19 -11.94 19.84
CA HIS A 17 25.79 -12.08 19.45
C HIS A 17 25.77 -12.70 18.05
N PRO A 18 25.18 -13.90 17.89
CA PRO A 18 24.94 -14.47 16.58
C PRO A 18 24.08 -13.49 15.79
N GLY A 19 24.44 -13.29 14.52
CA GLY A 19 23.83 -12.29 13.67
C GLY A 19 22.31 -12.43 13.59
N ASN A 20 21.62 -11.33 13.85
CA ASN A 20 20.49 -10.98 13.02
C ASN A 20 21.04 -10.21 11.82
N ALA A 21 21.73 -10.93 10.94
CA ALA A 21 21.66 -10.58 9.54
C ALA A 21 20.19 -10.77 9.20
N PHE A 22 19.44 -9.67 9.06
CA PHE A 22 18.18 -9.69 8.36
C PHE A 22 18.53 -10.20 6.97
N SER A 23 18.31 -11.49 6.72
CA SER A 23 18.57 -12.08 5.42
C SER A 23 17.55 -11.45 4.49
N GLN A 24 18.03 -10.48 3.71
CA GLN A 24 17.29 -9.76 2.70
C GLN A 24 17.06 -10.66 1.46
N THR A 25 16.59 -11.88 1.72
CA THR A 25 16.34 -12.94 0.74
C THR A 25 15.04 -13.67 1.00
N ASP A 26 14.24 -13.28 1.99
CA ASP A 26 12.84 -13.66 1.97
C ASP A 26 12.22 -12.87 0.81
N PRO A 27 11.90 -13.50 -0.33
CA PRO A 27 11.07 -12.81 -1.31
C PRO A 27 9.84 -12.34 -0.53
N CYS A 28 9.52 -11.05 -0.62
CA CYS A 28 8.21 -10.57 -0.19
C CYS A 28 7.20 -11.61 -0.66
N PRO A 29 6.40 -12.23 0.23
CA PRO A 29 5.47 -13.26 -0.17
C PRO A 29 4.29 -12.56 -0.83
N PHE A 30 4.54 -11.91 -1.97
CA PHE A 30 3.57 -11.70 -3.00
C PHE A 30 3.27 -13.10 -3.55
N ALA A 31 2.58 -13.91 -2.74
CA ALA A 31 1.81 -15.00 -3.27
C ALA A 31 1.04 -14.41 -4.44
N VAL A 32 1.23 -14.97 -5.64
CA VAL A 32 0.50 -14.54 -6.84
C VAL A 32 -0.95 -14.38 -6.42
N PRO A 33 -1.53 -13.17 -6.49
CA PRO A 33 -2.84 -12.95 -5.92
C PRO A 33 -3.79 -13.91 -6.60
N LYS A 34 -4.45 -14.75 -5.81
CA LYS A 34 -5.41 -15.72 -6.32
C LYS A 34 -6.55 -14.94 -6.98
N PRO A 35 -7.07 -15.36 -8.15
CA PRO A 35 -8.25 -14.74 -8.71
C PRO A 35 -9.37 -14.62 -7.68
N VAL A 36 -9.83 -13.39 -7.47
CA VAL A 36 -10.95 -13.09 -6.57
C VAL A 36 -12.21 -13.67 -7.20
N ASP A 37 -12.96 -14.46 -6.43
CA ASP A 37 -14.27 -14.96 -6.85
C ASP A 37 -15.20 -13.76 -7.10
N ALA A 38 -15.70 -13.63 -8.33
CA ALA A 38 -16.58 -12.54 -8.73
C ALA A 38 -17.84 -12.44 -7.85
N ASN A 39 -18.31 -13.55 -7.27
CA ASN A 39 -19.45 -13.55 -6.37
C ASN A 39 -19.19 -12.82 -5.04
N ARG A 40 -17.92 -12.61 -4.67
CA ARG A 40 -17.51 -11.88 -3.46
C ARG A 40 -17.45 -10.37 -3.67
N ILE A 41 -17.45 -9.89 -4.91
CA ILE A 41 -17.27 -8.46 -5.20
C ILE A 41 -18.35 -7.58 -4.53
N PRO A 42 -19.65 -7.93 -4.53
CA PRO A 42 -20.65 -7.11 -3.83
C PRO A 42 -20.44 -7.01 -2.31
N GLU A 43 -19.88 -8.07 -1.69
CA GLU A 43 -19.52 -8.06 -0.27
C GLU A 43 -18.31 -7.16 -0.03
N LEU A 44 -17.24 -7.33 -0.82
CA LEU A 44 -16.01 -6.54 -0.71
C LEU A 44 -16.25 -5.05 -0.95
N THR A 45 -17.09 -4.68 -1.93
CA THR A 45 -17.51 -3.29 -2.17
C THR A 45 -18.18 -2.69 -0.94
N ARG A 46 -19.12 -3.40 -0.33
CA ARG A 46 -19.83 -2.94 0.87
C ARG A 46 -18.86 -2.78 2.04
N GLU A 47 -17.97 -3.75 2.20
CA GLU A 47 -17.01 -3.79 3.29
C GLU A 47 -15.96 -2.67 3.16
N PHE A 48 -15.45 -2.42 1.96
CA PHE A 48 -14.56 -1.28 1.71
C PHE A 48 -15.23 0.05 2.06
N LYS A 49 -16.45 0.27 1.57
CA LYS A 49 -17.21 1.49 1.85
C LYS A 49 -17.47 1.68 3.34
N ARG A 50 -17.73 0.59 4.09
CA ARG A 50 -17.82 0.62 5.55
C ARG A 50 -16.49 1.05 6.18
N LEU A 51 -15.41 0.36 5.84
CA LEU A 51 -14.07 0.56 6.42
C LEU A 51 -13.50 1.96 6.15
N ARG A 52 -13.82 2.55 4.99
CA ARG A 52 -13.40 3.91 4.63
C ARG A 52 -13.94 4.99 5.58
N ASN A 53 -15.03 4.70 6.29
CA ASN A 53 -15.66 5.61 7.25
C ASN A 53 -15.21 5.39 8.70
N ILE A 54 -14.29 4.47 8.95
CA ILE A 54 -13.75 4.20 10.30
C ILE A 54 -12.45 4.99 10.47
N PRO A 55 -12.37 5.91 11.44
CA PRO A 55 -11.14 6.65 11.68
C PRO A 55 -10.06 5.71 12.24
N GLY A 56 -8.90 5.71 11.58
CA GLY A 56 -7.68 5.05 12.07
C GLY A 56 -6.68 6.03 12.67
N HIS A 57 -5.57 5.49 13.16
CA HIS A 57 -4.46 6.27 13.73
C HIS A 57 -3.95 7.37 12.79
N PHE A 58 -3.82 7.05 11.50
CA PHE A 58 -3.32 7.97 10.47
C PHE A 58 -4.32 9.07 10.09
N GLN A 59 -5.52 9.04 10.66
CA GLN A 59 -6.56 10.06 10.52
C GLN A 59 -6.82 10.78 11.86
N GLY A 60 -5.91 10.65 12.83
CA GLY A 60 -6.01 11.26 14.15
C GLY A 60 -6.86 10.48 15.16
N GLY A 61 -7.28 9.25 14.83
CA GLY A 61 -7.96 8.34 15.75
C GLY A 61 -6.99 7.51 16.60
N ASP A 62 -7.56 6.60 17.40
CA ASP A 62 -6.81 5.53 18.04
C ASP A 62 -6.41 4.46 17.00
N TRP A 63 -5.39 3.67 17.31
CA TRP A 63 -5.01 2.53 16.49
C TRP A 63 -6.17 1.53 16.35
N ASN A 64 -6.54 1.22 15.11
CA ASN A 64 -7.58 0.27 14.78
C ASN A 64 -7.02 -0.83 13.86
N THR A 65 -7.01 -2.07 14.33
CA THR A 65 -6.43 -3.20 13.59
C THR A 65 -7.09 -3.50 12.25
N GLU A 66 -8.36 -3.14 12.06
CA GLU A 66 -9.06 -3.36 10.78
C GLU A 66 -8.58 -2.42 9.69
N VAL A 67 -8.31 -1.15 10.03
CA VAL A 67 -7.98 -0.09 9.07
C VAL A 67 -6.52 0.33 9.10
N ASP A 68 -5.79 0.07 10.17
CA ASP A 68 -4.40 0.49 10.32
C ASP A 68 -3.40 -0.66 10.21
N SER A 69 -3.77 -1.94 10.22
CA SER A 69 -2.77 -3.03 10.18
C SER A 69 -2.41 -3.48 8.76
N TRP A 70 -1.12 -3.70 8.50
CA TRP A 70 -0.68 -4.38 7.27
C TRP A 70 -1.32 -5.74 7.16
N MET A 71 -1.84 -6.07 5.97
CA MET A 71 -2.68 -7.25 5.76
C MET A 71 -3.89 -7.31 6.70
N GLY A 72 -4.28 -6.19 7.30
CA GLY A 72 -5.53 -5.99 8.00
C GLY A 72 -6.71 -5.98 7.03
N LEU A 73 -7.92 -5.83 7.56
CA LEU A 73 -9.13 -6.01 6.78
C LEU A 73 -9.23 -5.01 5.61
N LYS A 74 -9.01 -3.72 5.86
CA LYS A 74 -9.05 -2.67 4.81
C LYS A 74 -8.01 -2.91 3.72
N HIS A 75 -6.77 -3.21 4.10
CA HIS A 75 -5.69 -3.49 3.15
C HIS A 75 -5.99 -4.69 2.24
N ARG A 76 -6.47 -5.80 2.80
CA ARG A 76 -6.84 -7.00 2.03
C ARG A 76 -8.03 -6.74 1.11
N VAL A 77 -9.08 -6.09 1.61
CA VAL A 77 -10.26 -5.75 0.80
C VAL A 77 -9.87 -4.82 -0.37
N MET A 78 -9.05 -3.80 -0.11
CA MET A 78 -8.53 -2.93 -1.18
C MET A 78 -7.69 -3.70 -2.19
N SER A 79 -6.85 -4.62 -1.74
CA SER A 79 -6.02 -5.45 -2.62
C SER A 79 -6.87 -6.37 -3.51
N ASP A 80 -7.90 -7.02 -2.95
CA ASP A 80 -8.82 -7.89 -3.70
C ASP A 80 -9.61 -7.07 -4.75
N LEU A 81 -10.15 -5.91 -4.37
CA LEU A 81 -10.84 -5.01 -5.29
C LEU A 81 -9.90 -4.47 -6.38
N GLY A 82 -8.66 -4.13 -6.02
CA GLY A 82 -7.63 -3.67 -6.95
C GLY A 82 -7.30 -4.71 -8.00
N PHE A 83 -7.02 -5.93 -7.55
CA PHE A 83 -6.75 -7.07 -8.42
C PHE A 83 -7.93 -7.33 -9.37
N TYR A 84 -9.17 -7.33 -8.85
CA TYR A 84 -10.36 -7.53 -9.65
C TYR A 84 -10.50 -6.46 -10.75
N ALA A 85 -10.35 -5.18 -10.40
CA ALA A 85 -10.52 -4.07 -11.33
C ALA A 85 -9.49 -4.13 -12.48
N GLU A 86 -8.23 -4.41 -12.16
CA GLU A 86 -7.16 -4.56 -13.16
C GLU A 86 -7.41 -5.77 -14.08
N HIS A 87 -7.69 -6.95 -13.52
CA HIS A 87 -7.82 -8.18 -14.30
C HIS A 87 -9.03 -8.16 -15.23
N ASN A 88 -10.12 -7.53 -14.80
CA ASN A 88 -11.34 -7.42 -15.61
C ASN A 88 -11.34 -6.18 -16.50
N ARG A 89 -10.32 -5.30 -16.38
CA ARG A 89 -10.21 -4.05 -17.13
C ARG A 89 -11.51 -3.25 -17.09
N ILE A 90 -12.03 -3.03 -15.89
CA ILE A 90 -13.29 -2.31 -15.71
C ILE A 90 -13.13 -0.83 -16.08
N SER A 91 -14.24 -0.18 -16.39
CA SER A 91 -14.28 1.27 -16.58
C SER A 91 -14.07 2.02 -15.27
N VAL A 92 -13.68 3.29 -15.38
CA VAL A 92 -13.58 4.21 -14.23
C VAL A 92 -14.93 4.40 -13.54
N GLY A 93 -16.05 4.35 -14.29
CA GLY A 93 -17.39 4.39 -13.72
C GLY A 93 -17.66 3.19 -12.82
N GLU A 94 -17.38 1.99 -13.31
CA GLU A 94 -17.52 0.76 -12.52
C GLU A 94 -16.57 0.76 -11.31
N LEU A 95 -15.33 1.23 -11.46
CA LEU A 95 -14.41 1.35 -10.32
C LEU A 95 -14.97 2.27 -9.22
N ARG A 96 -15.60 3.40 -9.60
CA ARG A 96 -16.28 4.29 -8.65
C ARG A 96 -17.52 3.65 -8.02
N GLU A 97 -18.23 2.80 -8.74
CA GLU A 97 -19.32 2.01 -8.14
C GLU A 97 -18.78 1.01 -7.10
N LEU A 98 -17.64 0.38 -7.38
CA LEU A 98 -16.99 -0.58 -6.49
C LEU A 98 -16.36 0.08 -5.25
N MET A 99 -15.66 1.20 -5.43
CA MET A 99 -14.81 1.78 -4.39
C MET A 99 -15.32 3.13 -3.86
N GLY A 100 -16.27 3.78 -4.53
CA GLY A 100 -16.65 5.16 -4.25
C GLY A 100 -15.73 6.15 -4.98
N GLU A 101 -15.86 7.44 -4.68
CA GLU A 101 -14.96 8.44 -5.26
C GLU A 101 -13.52 8.29 -4.72
N PRO A 102 -12.51 8.45 -5.59
CA PRO A 102 -11.10 8.42 -5.19
C PRO A 102 -10.77 9.61 -4.29
N ASP A 103 -9.78 9.45 -3.41
CA ASP A 103 -9.28 10.52 -2.55
C ASP A 103 -8.55 11.60 -3.35
N ARG A 104 -7.84 11.17 -4.41
CA ARG A 104 -7.15 12.08 -5.33
C ARG A 104 -7.21 11.55 -6.76
N ILE A 105 -7.08 12.49 -7.69
CA ILE A 105 -6.90 12.23 -9.11
C ILE A 105 -5.61 12.93 -9.55
N LEU A 106 -4.68 12.18 -10.14
CA LEU A 106 -3.44 12.70 -10.70
C LEU A 106 -3.47 12.59 -12.22
N TYR A 107 -3.34 13.70 -12.92
CA TYR A 107 -3.31 13.70 -14.39
C TYR A 107 -1.87 13.69 -14.89
N ILE A 108 -1.51 12.69 -15.70
CA ILE A 108 -0.14 12.54 -16.20
C ILE A 108 0.06 13.52 -17.34
N GLY A 109 0.65 14.68 -17.03
CA GLY A 109 0.93 15.74 -17.99
C GLY A 109 0.26 17.07 -17.67
N GLY A 110 -0.49 17.17 -16.56
CA GLY A 110 -1.20 18.38 -16.15
C GLY A 110 -2.72 18.19 -16.16
N PRO A 111 -3.48 19.09 -15.52
CA PRO A 111 -4.91 18.88 -15.27
C PRO A 111 -5.75 18.94 -16.55
N PRO A 112 -6.91 18.25 -16.61
CA PRO A 112 -7.65 18.00 -17.86
C PRO A 112 -8.25 19.26 -18.50
N TRP A 113 -8.31 20.38 -17.76
CA TRP A 113 -8.75 21.68 -18.27
C TRP A 113 -7.64 22.45 -18.99
N ASP A 114 -6.37 22.03 -18.90
CA ASP A 114 -5.28 22.61 -19.69
C ASP A 114 -5.28 21.99 -21.10
N PRO A 115 -5.55 22.78 -22.16
CA PRO A 115 -5.67 22.28 -23.53
C PRO A 115 -4.38 21.65 -24.08
N ILE A 116 -3.20 22.04 -23.60
CA ILE A 116 -1.91 21.40 -23.96
C ILE A 116 -1.85 19.97 -23.41
N THR A 117 -2.61 19.70 -22.34
CA THR A 117 -2.65 18.45 -21.59
C THR A 117 -3.98 17.70 -21.80
N SER A 118 -4.80 18.08 -22.77
CA SER A 118 -6.03 17.36 -23.10
C SER A 118 -5.77 15.89 -23.51
N TRP A 119 -4.56 15.59 -24.02
CA TRP A 119 -4.08 14.22 -24.27
C TRP A 119 -3.73 13.47 -22.96
N SER A 120 -3.38 14.22 -21.90
CA SER A 120 -3.16 13.77 -20.53
C SER A 120 -4.48 13.40 -19.83
N ALA A 121 -5.62 14.01 -20.19
CA ALA A 121 -6.93 13.59 -19.66
C ALA A 121 -7.28 12.13 -20.04
N ALA A 122 -6.67 11.59 -21.10
CA ALA A 122 -6.78 10.18 -21.43
C ALA A 122 -5.89 9.29 -20.56
N HIS A 123 -4.99 9.83 -19.73
CA HIS A 123 -4.00 9.12 -18.91
C HIS A 123 -3.92 9.76 -17.51
N PHE A 124 -4.58 9.15 -16.54
CA PHE A 124 -4.60 9.66 -15.17
C PHE A 124 -4.59 8.53 -14.17
N SER A 125 -4.22 8.82 -12.93
CA SER A 125 -4.25 7.85 -11.84
C SER A 125 -5.31 8.25 -10.81
N LEU A 126 -6.06 7.25 -10.34
CA LEU A 126 -7.00 7.39 -9.23
C LEU A 126 -6.35 6.83 -7.96
N ILE A 127 -6.39 7.60 -6.88
CA ILE A 127 -5.74 7.24 -5.63
C ILE A 127 -6.81 6.97 -4.57
N TYR A 128 -6.68 5.82 -3.91
CA TYR A 128 -7.48 5.44 -2.75
C TYR A 128 -6.58 5.22 -1.54
N GLU A 129 -6.78 6.01 -0.50
CA GLU A 129 -5.98 6.02 0.72
C GLU A 129 -6.33 4.86 1.65
N TRP A 130 -5.29 4.20 2.13
CA TRP A 130 -5.42 3.19 3.18
C TRP A 130 -5.15 3.82 4.56
N ARG A 131 -3.95 4.37 4.76
CA ARG A 131 -3.49 4.98 6.03
C ARG A 131 -3.21 6.47 5.83
N GLY A 132 -4.23 7.21 5.41
CA GLY A 132 -4.10 8.60 5.02
C GLY A 132 -3.20 8.77 3.80
N ASP A 133 -2.40 9.84 3.77
CA ASP A 133 -1.51 10.19 2.66
C ASP A 133 -0.22 9.34 2.60
N HIS A 134 -0.01 8.44 3.57
CA HIS A 134 1.22 7.65 3.71
C HIS A 134 1.25 6.41 2.82
N ASP A 135 0.19 5.59 2.85
CA ASP A 135 0.06 4.33 2.10
C ASP A 135 -1.26 4.31 1.32
N TYR A 136 -1.20 4.09 0.01
CA TYR A 136 -2.38 4.16 -0.86
C TYR A 136 -2.32 3.21 -2.05
N LEU A 137 -3.50 2.84 -2.54
CA LEU A 137 -3.68 2.05 -3.76
C LEU A 137 -3.89 3.00 -4.94
N VAL A 138 -3.10 2.82 -5.99
CA VAL A 138 -3.14 3.62 -7.22
C VAL A 138 -3.72 2.79 -8.34
N PHE A 139 -4.63 3.38 -9.11
CA PHE A 139 -5.14 2.82 -10.36
C PHE A 139 -4.74 3.70 -11.52
N ASP A 140 -3.94 3.18 -12.44
CA ASP A 140 -3.67 3.89 -13.69
C ASP A 140 -4.82 3.66 -14.65
N CYS A 141 -5.31 4.76 -15.21
CA CYS A 141 -6.46 4.79 -16.07
C CYS A 141 -6.07 5.34 -17.43
N ARG A 142 -6.45 4.61 -18.48
CA ARG A 142 -6.28 5.04 -19.87
C ARG A 142 -7.60 5.05 -20.59
N THR A 143 -7.93 6.15 -21.25
CA THR A 143 -9.16 6.31 -22.05
C THR A 143 -10.43 5.89 -21.27
N GLY A 144 -10.47 6.20 -19.97
CA GLY A 144 -11.59 5.86 -19.08
C GLY A 144 -11.63 4.41 -18.56
N MET A 145 -10.59 3.61 -18.81
CA MET A 145 -10.47 2.22 -18.39
C MET A 145 -9.33 2.03 -17.40
N VAL A 146 -9.50 1.14 -16.42
CA VAL A 146 -8.40 0.73 -15.53
C VAL A 146 -7.42 -0.14 -16.33
N THR A 147 -6.15 0.24 -16.32
CA THR A 147 -5.07 -0.50 -17.01
C THR A 147 -4.13 -1.23 -16.07
N SER A 148 -3.96 -0.74 -14.85
CA SER A 148 -3.12 -1.34 -13.82
C SER A 148 -3.52 -0.86 -12.43
N SER A 149 -3.19 -1.65 -11.41
CA SER A 149 -3.27 -1.28 -10.01
C SER A 149 -1.95 -1.56 -9.31
N HIS A 150 -1.52 -0.68 -8.41
CA HIS A 150 -0.32 -0.90 -7.61
C HIS A 150 -0.37 -0.14 -6.29
N TRP A 151 0.32 -0.68 -5.30
CA TRP A 151 0.47 -0.02 -4.01
C TRP A 151 1.63 0.96 -4.03
N PHE A 152 1.42 2.10 -3.38
CA PHE A 152 2.47 3.01 -2.96
C PHE A 152 2.61 2.95 -1.44
N TYR A 153 3.83 2.74 -0.96
CA TYR A 153 4.17 2.76 0.46
C TYR A 153 5.25 3.82 0.69
N ALA A 154 5.02 4.80 1.57
CA ALA A 154 5.98 5.90 1.76
C ALA A 154 7.36 5.48 2.32
N GLY A 155 7.51 4.21 2.75
CA GLY A 155 8.79 3.61 3.17
C GLY A 155 9.61 2.94 2.06
N ASP A 156 9.04 2.74 0.87
CA ASP A 156 9.74 2.09 -0.26
C ASP A 156 10.50 3.14 -1.07
N LYS A 157 11.74 3.45 -0.65
CA LYS A 157 12.71 4.24 -1.42
C LYS A 157 14.07 3.58 -1.46
#